data_AF-A0A317JGC8-F1
#
_entry.id   AF-A0A317JGC8-F1
#
_cell.length_a   1.000
_cell.length_b   1.000
_cell.length_c   1.000
_cell.angle_alpha   90.00
_cell.angle_beta   90.00
_cell.angle_gamma   90.00
#
_symmetry.space_group_name_H-M   'P 1'
#
loop_
_entity.id
_entity.type
_entity.pdbx_description
1 polymer ?
#
loop_
_entity_poly.entity_id
_entity_poly.type
_entity_poly.pdbx_seq_one_letter_code
_entity_poly.pdbx_strand_id
1 'polypeptide(L)' 'MFSPIKNADAAKKGLISLDEVGIKAIDTKTLVISLERPIPYFFKLLSFCGFSPVNIKNDRENSSWSYKAGPTFLCNGP' A
#
# COMPACT_ATOMS: atom_id res chain seq x y z
N MET A 1 -9.42 -6.68 -2.77
CA MET A 1 -9.10 -5.41 -2.08
C MET A 1 -8.29 -4.49 -2.98
N PHE A 2 -7.11 -4.91 -3.47
CA PHE A 2 -6.24 -4.06 -4.31
C PHE A 2 -6.60 -4.02 -5.81
N SER A 3 -7.48 -4.91 -6.27
CA SER A 3 -7.92 -5.07 -7.66
C SER A 3 -8.35 -3.78 -8.41
N PRO A 4 -8.86 -2.72 -7.76
CA PRO A 4 -9.13 -1.45 -8.44
C PRO A 4 -7.90 -0.73 -9.02
N ILE A 5 -6.72 -0.96 -8.45
CA ILE A 5 -5.47 -0.32 -8.88
C ILE A 5 -4.95 -1.04 -10.11
N LYS A 6 -4.52 -0.27 -11.11
CA LYS A 6 -3.98 -0.80 -12.36
C LYS A 6 -2.88 -1.81 -12.06
N ASN A 7 -2.93 -2.96 -12.72
CA ASN A 7 -1.93 -4.04 -12.62
C ASN A 7 -1.85 -4.77 -11.25
N ALA A 8 -2.63 -4.38 -10.22
CA ALA A 8 -2.50 -4.98 -8.89
C ALA A 8 -2.81 -6.48 -8.83
N ASP A 9 -3.81 -6.95 -9.59
CA ASP A 9 -4.17 -8.37 -9.62
C ASP A 9 -3.13 -9.23 -10.36
N ALA A 10 -2.52 -8.71 -11.42
CA ALA A 10 -1.47 -9.40 -12.15
C ALA A 10 -0.19 -9.53 -11.28
N ALA A 11 0.19 -8.46 -10.57
CA ALA A 11 1.31 -8.47 -9.66
C ALA A 11 1.06 -9.43 -8.47
N LYS A 12 -0.16 -9.46 -7.92
CA LYS A 12 -0.55 -10.42 -6.88
C LYS A 12 -0.41 -11.88 -7.33
N LYS A 13 -0.64 -12.15 -8.61
CA LYS A 13 -0.46 -13.48 -9.22
C LYS A 13 0.98 -13.79 -9.60
N GLY A 14 1.91 -12.86 -9.40
CA GLY A 14 3.32 -13.00 -9.78
C GLY A 14 3.56 -12.95 -11.30
N LEU A 15 2.60 -12.41 -12.07
CA LEU A 15 2.71 -12.36 -13.54
C LEU A 15 3.55 -11.17 -14.03
N ILE A 16 3.71 -10.15 -13.20
CA ILE A 16 4.43 -8.90 -13.47
C ILE A 16 5.12 -8.40 -12.20
N SER A 17 6.04 -7.43 -12.33
CA SER A 17 6.73 -6.83 -11.17
C SER A 17 5.79 -5.95 -10.34
N LEU A 18 6.10 -5.79 -9.04
CA LEU A 18 5.44 -4.81 -8.18
C LEU A 18 5.67 -3.36 -8.67
N ASP A 19 6.77 -3.10 -9.37
CA ASP A 19 7.09 -1.78 -9.94
C ASP A 19 6.13 -1.38 -11.08
N GLU A 20 5.40 -2.35 -11.64
CA GLU A 20 4.42 -2.13 -12.70
C GLU A 20 3.01 -1.85 -12.16
N VAL A 21 2.81 -1.97 -10.84
CA VAL A 21 1.55 -1.59 -10.18
C VAL A 21 1.35 -0.08 -10.34
N GLY A 22 0.12 0.35 -10.61
CA GLY A 22 -0.24 1.74 -10.86
C GLY A 22 -0.16 2.66 -9.63
N ILE A 23 0.88 2.58 -8.80
CA ILE A 23 1.14 3.47 -7.66
C ILE A 23 2.54 4.04 -7.82
N LYS A 24 2.66 5.38 -7.85
CA LYS A 24 3.96 6.05 -7.95
C LYS A 24 4.00 7.29 -7.06
N ALA A 25 5.01 7.37 -6.20
CA ALA A 25 5.38 8.63 -5.56
C ALA A 25 6.20 9.45 -6.56
N ILE A 26 5.70 10.63 -6.94
CA ILE A 26 6.41 11.52 -7.88
C ILE A 26 7.27 12.56 -7.14
N ASP A 27 6.99 12.77 -5.86
CA ASP A 27 7.77 13.56 -4.92
C ASP A 27 7.49 13.09 -3.48
N THR A 28 7.99 13.83 -2.48
CA THR A 28 7.88 13.45 -1.05
C THR A 28 6.47 13.53 -0.47
N LYS A 29 5.54 14.25 -1.12
CA LYS A 29 4.17 14.48 -0.64
C LYS A 29 3.09 14.18 -1.68
N THR A 30 3.46 13.71 -2.86
CA THR A 30 2.51 13.44 -3.96
C THR A 30 2.57 11.98 -4.40
N LEU A 31 1.44 11.29 -4.24
CA LEU A 31 1.21 9.93 -4.70
C LEU A 31 0.23 9.94 -5.88
N VAL A 32 0.64 9.37 -7.01
CA VAL A 32 -0.21 9.16 -8.20
C VAL A 32 -0.67 7.71 -8.22
N ILE A 33 -1.98 7.50 -8.30
CA ILE A 33 -2.58 6.18 -8.41
C ILE A 33 -3.38 6.08 -9.72
N SER A 34 -3.00 5.13 -10.56
CA SER A 34 -3.73 4.75 -11.78
C SER A 34 -4.68 3.61 -11.48
N LEU A 35 -5.94 3.76 -11.88
CA LEU A 35 -6.97 2.74 -11.69
C LEU A 35 -7.17 1.92 -12.98
N GLU A 36 -7.57 0.66 -12.83
CA GLU A 36 -7.87 -0.22 -13.96
C GLU A 36 -9.11 0.25 -14.74
N ARG A 37 -10.03 0.92 -14.05
CA ARG A 37 -11.26 1.54 -14.58
C ARG A 37 -11.73 2.65 -13.64
N PRO A 38 -12.68 3.50 -14.03
CA PRO A 38 -13.28 4.47 -13.11
C PRO A 38 -13.95 3.78 -11.91
N ILE A 39 -13.59 4.18 -10.67
CA ILE A 39 -14.14 3.62 -9.42
C ILE A 39 -14.59 4.76 -8.50
N PRO A 40 -15.92 5.06 -8.44
CA PRO A 40 -16.44 6.18 -7.66
C PRO A 40 -16.16 6.13 -6.15
N TYR A 41 -15.99 4.93 -5.60
CA TYR A 41 -15.76 4.69 -4.17
C TYR A 41 -14.28 4.53 -3.81
N PHE A 42 -13.35 4.88 -4.72
CA PHE A 42 -11.91 4.66 -4.51
C PHE A 42 -11.38 5.32 -3.24
N PHE A 43 -11.76 6.57 -2.96
CA PHE A 43 -11.37 7.24 -1.71
C PHE A 43 -11.87 6.54 -0.45
N LYS A 44 -13.05 5.92 -0.49
CA LYS A 44 -13.58 5.12 0.61
C LYS A 44 -12.80 3.81 0.79
N LEU A 45 -12.20 3.26 -0.27
CA LEU A 45 -11.30 2.13 -0.13
C LEU A 45 -10.01 2.55 0.58
N LEU A 46 -9.44 3.70 0.22
CA LEU A 46 -8.20 4.21 0.83
C LEU A 46 -8.33 4.49 2.33
N SER A 47 -9.54 4.64 2.87
CA SER A 47 -9.75 4.80 4.31
C SER A 47 -9.74 3.48 5.10
N PHE A 48 -9.70 2.32 4.42
CA PHE A 48 -9.63 1.02 5.10
C PHE A 48 -8.21 0.73 5.59
N CYS A 49 -8.07 0.07 6.74
CA CYS A 49 -6.78 -0.11 7.42
C CYS A 49 -5.70 -0.83 6.60
N GLY A 50 -6.07 -1.71 5.66
CA GLY A 50 -5.09 -2.34 4.78
C GLY A 50 -4.52 -1.43 3.68
N PHE A 51 -4.96 -0.17 3.60
CA PHE A 51 -4.31 0.90 2.81
C PHE A 51 -3.53 1.90 3.68
N SER A 52 -3.49 1.71 5.01
CA SER A 52 -2.65 2.52 5.88
C SER A 52 -1.16 2.31 5.54
N PRO A 53 -0.33 3.37 5.59
CA PRO A 53 1.08 3.25 5.28
C PRO A 53 1.82 2.47 6.37
N VAL A 54 2.89 1.79 5.97
CA VAL A 54 3.84 1.12 6.87
C VAL A 54 5.20 1.78 6.70
N ASN A 55 5.94 1.95 7.81
CA ASN A 55 7.30 2.44 7.76
C ASN A 55 8.22 1.38 7.13
N ILE A 56 8.68 1.62 5.90
CA ILE A 56 9.46 0.65 5.12
C ILE A 56 10.81 0.27 5.76
N LYS A 57 11.42 1.18 6.53
CA LYS A 57 12.67 0.88 7.24
C LYS A 57 12.42 -0.15 8.33
N ASN A 58 11.41 0.10 9.17
CA ASN A 58 11.03 -0.81 10.25
C ASN A 58 10.55 -2.17 9.72
N ASP A 59 9.80 -2.18 8.61
CA ASP A 59 9.32 -3.42 7.99
C ASP A 59 10.47 -4.33 7.53
N ARG A 60 11.51 -3.73 6.94
CA ARG A 60 12.71 -4.45 6.48
C ARG A 60 13.62 -4.89 7.61
N GLU A 61 13.77 -4.07 8.64
CA GLU A 61 14.67 -4.33 9.78
C GLU A 61 14.05 -5.28 10.82
N ASN A 62 12.73 -5.24 10.99
CA ASN A 62 12.01 -5.94 12.06
C ASN A 62 10.84 -6.76 11.48
N SER A 63 11.09 -7.83 10.73
CA SER A 63 10.04 -8.62 10.04
C SER A 63 8.90 -9.13 10.92
N SER A 64 9.13 -9.24 12.24
CA SER A 64 8.14 -9.65 13.24
C SER A 64 7.44 -8.49 13.96
N TRP A 65 7.59 -7.24 13.47
CA TRP A 65 7.13 -6.03 14.15
C TRP A 65 5.63 -6.05 14.50
N SER A 66 4.82 -6.77 13.72
CA SER A 66 3.37 -6.79 13.83
C SER A 66 2.81 -7.85 14.80
N TYR A 67 3.62 -8.83 15.24
CA TYR A 67 3.11 -9.95 16.06
C TYR A 67 2.84 -9.58 17.53
N LYS A 68 3.52 -8.58 18.07
CA LYS A 68 3.37 -8.14 19.45
C LYS A 68 3.55 -6.64 19.56
N ALA A 69 2.72 -5.99 20.36
CA ALA A 69 2.90 -4.58 20.72
C ALA A 69 4.25 -4.37 21.44
N GLY A 70 4.97 -3.31 21.05
CA GLY A 70 6.29 -2.98 21.58
C GLY A 70 6.95 -1.84 20.80
N PRO A 71 8.25 -1.56 21.04
CA PRO A 71 8.95 -0.42 20.44
C PRO A 71 8.99 -0.42 18.90
N THR A 72 8.89 -1.59 18.28
CA THR A 72 8.90 -1.75 16.81
C THR A 72 7.49 -1.75 16.20
N PHE A 73 6.42 -1.73 17.02
CA PHE A 73 5.04 -1.59 16.54
C PHE A 73 4.74 -0.11 16.26
N LEU A 74 5.25 0.40 15.14
CA LEU A 74 5.14 1.82 14.78
C LEU A 74 3.75 2.15 14.23
N CYS A 75 3.16 3.24 14.71
CA CYS A 75 1.86 3.75 14.31
C CYS A 75 1.96 5.21 13.85
N ASN A 76 1.02 5.63 13.01
CA ASN A 76 0.84 7.02 12.57
C ASN A 76 -0.60 7.54 12.82
N GLY A 77 -1.35 6.85 13.67
CA GLY A 77 -2.69 7.25 14.12
C GLY A 77 -2.64 8.19 15.34
N PRO A 78 -3.82 8.60 15.85
CA PRO A 78 -3.95 9.40 17.07
C PRO A 78 -3.34 8.74 18.32
#